data_AF-A0AA43A4Q6-F1
#
_entry.id   AF-A0AA43A4Q6-F1
#
_cell.length_a   1.000
_cell.length_b   1.000
_cell.length_c   1.000
_cell.angle_alpha   90.00
_cell.angle_beta   90.00
_cell.angle_gamma   90.00
#
_symmetry.space_group_name_H-M   'P 1'
#
loop_
_entity.id
_entity.type
_entity.pdbx_description
1 polymer ?
#
loop_
_entity_poly.entity_id
_entity_poly.type
_entity_poly.pdbx_seq_one_letter_code
_entity_poly.pdbx_strand_id
1 'polypeptide(L)'
;MLNVLHSFYKPFCLTLLAVLGLACGHLIDTVLQKNLRPDFAAESTITQPATTKALKTTQTDLNLILQNNIFDANNRSADATMTLEVSAARGQGSSATDTRADLKLFGTVVAAERSQVLLEVNKELKIYHLDDKIPGGGTIEDIRRNQVDIRNRDQSLTTLTLHEKGPAPSRAVKPAARVAGDSKEAVREIGENRWMISRSTIESVRENFADQLRLAHMQPRTVDGKTDGFLIQRINPRSLLVKVGLRRGDVIIDVNNIKLDSPEKALQVFQQLREARQISVSVERKGQPMSFEYEIE
;
A
#
# COMPACT_ATOMS: atom_id res chain seq x y z
N MET A 1 46.52 -23.75 63.82
CA MET A 1 46.04 -22.75 62.83
C MET A 1 46.49 -23.01 61.38
N LEU A 2 47.54 -23.80 61.10
CA LEU A 2 48.01 -24.04 59.71
C LEU A 2 47.09 -24.89 58.81
N ASN A 3 46.32 -25.85 59.34
CA ASN A 3 45.50 -26.76 58.51
C ASN A 3 44.26 -26.11 57.90
N VAL A 4 43.73 -25.05 58.49
CA VAL A 4 42.55 -24.34 57.97
C VAL A 4 42.94 -23.54 56.71
N LEU A 5 44.14 -22.95 56.69
CA LEU A 5 44.63 -22.15 55.57
C LEU A 5 44.83 -22.99 54.28
N HIS A 6 45.25 -24.25 54.41
CA HIS A 6 45.46 -25.15 53.26
C HIS A 6 44.14 -25.60 52.60
N SER A 7 43.05 -25.72 53.38
CA SER A 7 41.75 -26.14 52.85
C SER A 7 41.10 -25.08 51.94
N PHE A 8 41.34 -23.79 52.24
CA PHE A 8 40.79 -22.69 51.45
C PHE A 8 41.68 -22.25 50.28
N TYR A 9 42.92 -22.72 50.21
CA TYR A 9 43.86 -22.36 49.14
C TYR A 9 43.39 -22.81 47.75
N LYS A 10 42.88 -24.05 47.62
CA LYS A 10 42.40 -24.59 46.34
C LYS A 10 41.18 -23.84 45.78
N PRO A 11 40.09 -23.60 46.53
CA PRO A 11 38.96 -22.81 46.01
C PRO A 11 39.34 -21.34 45.79
N PHE A 12 40.26 -20.79 46.58
CA PHE A 12 40.79 -19.45 46.35
C PHE A 12 41.59 -19.36 45.03
N CYS A 13 42.46 -20.33 44.73
CA CYS A 13 43.16 -20.38 43.44
C CYS A 13 42.20 -20.57 42.27
N LEU A 14 41.15 -21.38 42.40
CA LEU A 14 40.14 -21.56 41.34
C LEU A 14 39.36 -20.28 41.07
N THR A 15 38.93 -19.57 42.12
CA THR A 15 38.22 -18.29 41.98
C THR A 15 39.14 -17.21 41.39
N LEU A 16 40.40 -17.16 41.81
CA LEU A 16 41.42 -16.27 41.23
C LEU A 16 41.60 -16.54 39.74
N LEU A 17 41.69 -17.81 39.33
CA LEU A 17 41.88 -18.20 37.93
C LEU A 17 40.65 -17.86 37.08
N ALA A 18 39.44 -18.02 37.62
CA ALA A 18 38.21 -17.61 36.97
C ALA A 18 38.13 -16.09 36.77
N VAL A 19 38.48 -15.30 37.79
CA VAL A 19 38.51 -13.83 37.69
C VAL A 19 39.56 -13.37 36.68
N LEU A 20 40.73 -14.01 36.67
CA LEU A 20 41.81 -13.70 35.74
C LEU A 20 41.41 -14.04 34.29
N GLY A 21 40.70 -15.15 34.08
CA GLY A 21 40.12 -15.50 32.78
C GLY A 21 39.11 -14.48 32.27
N LEU A 22 38.20 -14.02 33.13
CA LEU A 22 37.23 -12.97 32.79
C LEU A 22 37.93 -11.64 32.46
N ALA A 23 38.95 -11.26 33.24
CA ALA A 23 39.74 -10.05 32.98
C ALA A 23 40.48 -10.13 31.65
N CYS A 24 41.10 -11.27 31.33
CA CYS A 24 41.73 -11.50 30.03
C CYS A 24 40.72 -11.45 28.88
N GLY A 25 39.55 -12.07 29.02
CA GLY A 25 38.50 -12.02 28.00
C GLY A 25 38.01 -10.59 27.75
N HIS A 26 37.79 -9.82 28.81
CA HIS A 26 37.39 -8.42 28.70
C HIS A 26 38.48 -7.57 28.02
N LEU A 27 39.75 -7.82 28.32
CA LEU A 27 40.88 -7.11 27.69
C LEU A 27 40.96 -7.43 26.20
N ILE A 28 40.77 -8.69 25.81
CA ILE A 28 40.73 -9.12 24.40
C ILE A 28 39.58 -8.44 23.66
N ASP A 29 38.37 -8.41 24.23
CA ASP A 29 37.22 -7.71 23.64
C ASP A 29 37.50 -6.21 23.47
N THR A 30 38.09 -5.56 24.47
CA THR A 30 38.44 -4.13 24.39
C THR A 30 39.46 -3.85 23.29
N VAL A 31 40.44 -4.74 23.11
CA VAL A 31 41.46 -4.63 22.05
C VAL A 31 40.85 -4.89 20.67
N LEU A 32 39.97 -5.90 20.53
CA LEU A 32 39.26 -6.15 19.28
C LEU A 32 38.37 -4.96 18.91
N GLN A 33 37.65 -4.36 19.86
CA GLN A 33 36.81 -3.19 19.59
C GLN A 33 37.64 -1.97 19.13
N LYS A 34 38.90 -1.84 19.55
CA LYS A 34 39.78 -0.77 19.09
C LYS A 34 40.33 -1.01 17.68
N ASN A 35 40.61 -2.27 17.32
CA ASN A 35 41.22 -2.61 16.03
C ASN A 35 40.21 -2.98 14.92
N LEU A 36 39.02 -3.48 15.27
CA LEU A 36 37.96 -3.87 14.33
C LEU A 36 36.79 -2.88 14.27
N ARG A 37 36.91 -1.70 14.90
CA ARG A 37 36.04 -0.59 14.53
C ARG A 37 36.44 -0.18 13.10
N PRO A 38 35.61 -0.44 12.07
CA PRO A 38 35.80 0.30 10.83
C PRO A 38 35.76 1.77 11.21
N ASP A 39 36.79 2.51 10.83
CA ASP A 39 36.72 3.97 10.81
C ASP A 39 35.63 4.30 9.79
N PHE A 40 34.38 4.33 10.24
CA PHE A 40 33.45 5.28 9.68
C PHE A 40 33.98 6.62 10.14
N ALA A 41 34.99 7.11 9.41
CA ALA A 41 35.11 8.53 9.22
C ALA A 41 33.70 8.96 8.83
N ALA A 42 32.96 9.53 9.78
CA ALA A 42 32.01 10.55 9.45
C ALA A 42 32.87 11.59 8.77
N GLU A 43 33.05 11.41 7.46
CA GLU A 43 33.53 12.43 6.58
C GLU A 43 32.53 13.54 6.84
N SER A 44 32.96 14.47 7.70
CA SER A 44 32.38 15.79 7.75
C SER A 44 32.75 16.34 6.41
N THR A 45 31.96 15.96 5.40
CA THR A 45 31.89 16.65 4.14
C THR A 45 31.39 18.01 4.55
N ILE A 46 32.37 18.86 4.89
CA ILE A 46 32.27 20.29 4.71
C ILE A 46 31.48 20.43 3.43
N THR A 47 30.35 21.11 3.52
CA THR A 47 29.55 21.55 2.41
C THR A 47 30.44 22.32 1.45
N GLN A 48 31.19 21.58 0.62
CA GLN A 48 31.46 22.01 -0.73
C GLN A 48 30.07 22.08 -1.34
N PRO A 49 29.65 23.22 -1.90
CA PRO A 49 28.55 23.18 -2.82
C PRO A 49 28.99 22.20 -3.89
N ALA A 50 28.47 20.97 -3.83
CA ALA A 50 28.47 20.11 -4.97
C ALA A 50 27.75 20.91 -6.04
N THR A 51 28.52 21.53 -6.94
CA THR A 51 28.06 21.73 -8.30
C THR A 51 27.76 20.33 -8.81
N THR A 52 26.58 19.84 -8.43
CA THR A 52 25.89 18.78 -9.13
C THR A 52 25.68 19.38 -10.50
N LYS A 53 26.63 19.12 -11.39
CA LYS A 53 26.45 19.31 -12.80
C LYS A 53 25.23 18.46 -13.11
N ALA A 54 24.07 19.11 -13.20
CA ALA A 54 22.81 18.45 -13.48
C ALA A 54 23.07 17.53 -14.65
N LEU A 55 22.86 16.22 -14.47
CA LEU A 55 22.90 15.29 -15.58
C LEU A 55 21.89 15.83 -16.59
N LYS A 56 22.41 16.39 -17.68
CA LYS A 56 21.60 16.74 -18.83
C LYS A 56 21.20 15.41 -19.42
N THR A 57 20.09 14.86 -18.97
CA THR A 57 19.49 13.68 -19.58
C THR A 57 19.20 14.06 -21.03
N THR A 58 19.99 13.51 -21.93
CA THR A 58 19.85 13.80 -23.35
C THR A 58 18.62 13.06 -23.86
N GLN A 59 17.92 13.64 -24.85
CA GLN A 59 16.75 13.01 -25.46
C GLN A 59 17.05 11.59 -25.96
N THR A 60 18.28 11.36 -26.41
CA THR A 60 18.81 10.05 -26.79
C THR A 60 18.77 9.02 -25.64
N ASP A 61 19.07 9.43 -24.40
CA ASP A 61 19.06 8.53 -23.24
C ASP A 61 17.64 8.11 -22.86
N LEU A 62 16.67 9.02 -23.02
CA LEU A 62 15.26 8.73 -22.77
C LEU A 62 14.66 7.83 -23.86
N ASN A 63 15.08 8.01 -25.10
CA ASN A 63 14.64 7.16 -26.21
C ASN A 63 15.11 5.70 -26.02
N LEU A 64 16.30 5.48 -25.46
CA LEU A 64 16.76 4.13 -25.11
C LEU A 64 15.87 3.43 -24.08
N ILE A 65 15.29 4.18 -23.13
CA ILE A 65 14.36 3.64 -22.13
C ILE A 65 13.04 3.23 -22.81
N LEU A 66 12.54 4.05 -23.73
CA LEU A 66 11.33 3.77 -24.51
C LEU A 66 11.53 2.56 -25.44
N GLN A 67 12.67 2.48 -26.12
CA GLN A 67 12.98 1.39 -27.05
C GLN A 67 13.12 0.03 -26.36
N ASN A 68 13.73 0.00 -25.17
CA ASN A 68 13.94 -1.23 -24.42
C ASN A 68 12.73 -1.68 -23.60
N ASN A 69 11.69 -0.83 -23.51
CA ASN A 69 10.42 -1.08 -22.85
C ASN A 69 10.56 -1.92 -21.57
N ILE A 70 11.13 -1.31 -20.52
CA ILE A 70 11.51 -1.99 -19.27
C ILE A 70 10.31 -2.58 -18.48
N PHE A 71 9.07 -2.28 -18.89
CA PHE A 71 7.85 -2.72 -18.23
C PHE A 71 7.07 -3.79 -19.02
N ASP A 72 7.44 -4.01 -20.29
CA ASP A 72 6.91 -5.09 -21.12
C ASP A 72 8.01 -5.60 -22.05
N ALA A 73 8.76 -6.59 -21.56
CA ALA A 73 9.94 -7.14 -22.26
C ALA A 73 9.59 -7.82 -23.60
N ASN A 74 8.32 -8.17 -23.83
CA ASN A 74 7.88 -8.83 -25.05
C ASN A 74 7.55 -7.85 -26.18
N ASN A 75 7.40 -6.55 -25.87
CA ASN A 75 7.05 -5.49 -26.82
C ASN A 75 8.13 -4.40 -26.88
N ARG A 76 9.35 -4.79 -27.24
CA ARG A 76 10.44 -3.84 -27.53
C ARG A 76 10.28 -3.25 -28.94
N SER A 77 10.50 -1.95 -29.08
CA SER A 77 10.29 -1.26 -30.37
C SER A 77 11.42 -0.26 -30.62
N ALA A 78 12.26 -0.54 -31.63
CA ALA A 78 13.41 0.31 -31.97
C ALA A 78 13.00 1.72 -32.47
N ASP A 79 11.77 1.87 -32.95
CA ASP A 79 11.26 3.13 -33.50
C ASP A 79 10.61 4.04 -32.43
N ALA A 80 10.48 3.57 -31.18
CA ALA A 80 9.90 4.34 -30.09
C ALA A 80 10.81 5.53 -29.73
N THR A 81 10.44 6.72 -30.18
CA THR A 81 11.23 7.96 -30.00
C THR A 81 10.31 9.06 -29.46
N MET A 82 10.79 9.78 -28.45
CA MET A 82 10.15 10.99 -27.93
C MET A 82 11.00 12.22 -28.26
N THR A 83 10.35 13.26 -28.78
CA THR A 83 10.95 14.57 -29.05
C THR A 83 10.62 15.55 -27.94
N LEU A 84 11.65 16.15 -27.35
CA LEU A 84 11.47 17.18 -26.32
C LEU A 84 11.53 18.55 -27.01
N GLU A 85 10.37 19.10 -27.37
CA GLU A 85 10.29 20.49 -27.82
C GLU A 85 10.36 21.44 -26.62
N VAL A 86 11.53 22.05 -26.41
CA VAL A 86 11.67 23.15 -25.44
C VAL A 86 11.12 24.43 -26.08
N SER A 87 9.82 24.64 -25.93
CA SER A 87 9.18 25.91 -26.28
C SER A 87 9.52 26.97 -25.23
N ALA A 88 10.49 27.83 -25.56
CA ALA A 88 10.72 29.09 -24.84
C ALA A 88 9.59 30.08 -25.15
N ALA A 89 8.46 29.97 -24.46
CA ALA A 89 7.35 30.90 -24.61
C ALA A 89 7.61 32.19 -23.83
N ARG A 90 8.16 33.19 -24.54
CA ARG A 90 8.09 34.60 -24.19
C ARG A 90 6.63 35.04 -24.31
N GLY A 91 6.09 35.62 -23.24
CA GLY A 91 4.68 35.94 -23.13
C GLY A 91 4.17 36.89 -24.21
N GLN A 92 2.96 36.61 -24.68
CA GLN A 92 2.00 37.64 -25.10
C GLN A 92 0.63 37.25 -24.58
N GLY A 93 -0.02 38.26 -23.98
CA GLY A 93 -1.33 38.12 -23.38
C GLY A 93 -2.39 37.74 -24.40
N SER A 94 -3.26 36.82 -23.98
CA SER A 94 -4.60 36.73 -24.52
C SER A 94 -5.54 36.93 -23.35
N SER A 95 -6.31 38.01 -23.42
CA SER A 95 -7.45 38.26 -22.55
C SER A 95 -8.38 37.05 -22.60
N ALA A 96 -8.39 36.26 -21.52
CA ALA A 96 -9.37 35.21 -21.34
C ALA A 96 -10.52 35.79 -20.53
N THR A 97 -11.61 36.07 -21.26
CA THR A 97 -12.98 36.23 -20.79
C THR A 97 -13.30 35.31 -19.61
N ASP A 98 -14.00 35.87 -18.62
CA ASP A 98 -14.56 35.22 -17.43
C ASP A 98 -15.35 33.94 -17.78
N THR A 99 -14.64 32.83 -17.92
CA THR A 99 -15.23 31.51 -17.91
C THR A 99 -14.47 30.71 -16.86
N ARG A 100 -15.16 30.35 -15.77
CA ARG A 100 -14.63 29.44 -14.75
C ARG A 100 -14.14 28.18 -15.46
N ALA A 101 -12.83 27.97 -15.50
CA ALA A 101 -12.26 26.78 -16.10
C ALA A 101 -12.67 25.55 -15.28
N ASP A 102 -13.15 24.50 -15.95
CA ASP A 102 -13.36 23.20 -15.31
C ASP A 102 -11.98 22.58 -15.07
N LEU A 103 -11.56 22.54 -13.81
CA LEU A 103 -10.25 22.06 -13.38
C LEU A 103 -10.41 20.72 -12.66
N LYS A 104 -9.70 19.69 -13.10
CA LYS A 104 -9.66 18.39 -12.40
C LYS A 104 -8.24 18.01 -12.06
N LEU A 105 -8.04 17.58 -10.82
CA LEU A 105 -6.74 17.12 -10.33
C LEU A 105 -6.53 15.64 -10.68
N PHE A 106 -5.48 15.32 -11.45
CA PHE A 106 -5.15 13.94 -11.84
C PHE A 106 -3.95 13.36 -11.10
N GLY A 107 -3.09 14.20 -10.52
CA GLY A 107 -1.95 13.72 -9.75
C GLY A 107 -1.17 14.84 -9.07
N THR A 108 -0.47 14.49 -7.99
CA THR A 108 0.50 15.39 -7.35
C THR A 108 1.80 14.63 -7.09
N VAL A 109 2.91 15.37 -7.17
CA VAL A 109 4.23 14.92 -6.73
C VAL A 109 4.71 15.95 -5.72
N VAL A 110 4.82 15.58 -4.45
CA VAL A 110 5.28 16.48 -3.39
C VAL A 110 6.78 16.28 -3.19
N ALA A 111 7.57 17.30 -3.51
CA ALA A 111 9.03 17.24 -3.48
C ALA A 111 9.63 18.58 -3.07
N ALA A 112 9.27 19.10 -1.89
CA ALA A 112 9.70 20.43 -1.40
C ALA A 112 9.57 21.49 -2.51
N GLU A 113 10.68 22.10 -2.93
CA GLU A 113 10.78 23.12 -3.99
C GLU A 113 10.46 22.60 -5.41
N ARG A 114 10.36 21.29 -5.61
CA ARG A 114 10.05 20.65 -6.92
C ARG A 114 8.68 20.00 -6.92
N SER A 115 7.76 20.50 -6.10
CA SER A 115 6.41 19.98 -6.08
C SER A 115 5.70 20.28 -7.40
N GLN A 116 5.01 19.27 -7.94
CA GLN A 116 4.35 19.31 -9.24
C GLN A 116 2.93 18.81 -9.13
N VAL A 117 2.04 19.40 -9.92
CA VAL A 117 0.63 19.01 -10.00
C VAL A 117 0.23 18.77 -11.45
N LEU A 118 -0.49 17.68 -11.69
CA LEU A 118 -1.06 17.33 -12.99
C LEU A 118 -2.54 17.70 -12.98
N LEU A 119 -2.91 18.73 -13.75
CA LEU A 119 -4.27 19.24 -13.87
C LEU A 119 -4.81 19.02 -15.28
N GLU A 120 -6.06 18.56 -15.40
CA GLU A 120 -6.82 18.65 -16.64
C GLU A 120 -7.45 20.04 -16.72
N VAL A 121 -7.12 20.79 -17.77
CA VAL A 121 -7.67 22.11 -18.06
C VAL A 121 -8.20 22.10 -19.48
N ASN A 122 -9.50 22.34 -19.66
CA ASN A 122 -10.16 22.28 -20.98
C ASN A 122 -9.93 20.94 -21.73
N LYS A 123 -9.93 19.80 -21.01
CA LYS A 123 -9.66 18.44 -21.52
C LYS A 123 -8.21 18.16 -21.96
N GLU A 124 -7.27 19.05 -21.64
CA GLU A 124 -5.84 18.79 -21.82
C GLU A 124 -5.16 18.64 -20.46
N LEU A 125 -4.33 17.61 -20.31
CA LEU A 125 -3.51 17.40 -19.11
C LEU A 125 -2.25 18.28 -19.18
N LYS A 126 -2.04 19.11 -18.16
CA LYS A 126 -0.87 20.01 -18.05
C LYS A 126 -0.25 19.93 -16.65
N ILE A 127 1.06 20.08 -16.60
CA ILE A 127 1.85 20.07 -15.36
C ILE A 127 2.07 21.51 -14.91
N TYR A 128 1.84 21.78 -13.63
CA TYR A 128 2.09 23.06 -12.98
C TYR A 128 2.93 22.87 -11.70
N HIS A 129 3.57 23.94 -11.24
CA HIS A 129 4.38 24.00 -10.03
C HIS A 129 3.72 24.88 -8.97
N LEU A 130 4.35 24.98 -7.80
CA LEU A 130 4.01 25.96 -6.77
C LEU A 130 4.09 27.38 -7.35
N ASP A 131 3.14 28.25 -7.00
CA ASP A 131 3.00 29.64 -7.47
C ASP A 131 2.66 29.85 -8.96
N ASP A 132 2.51 28.77 -9.74
CA ASP A 132 2.11 28.89 -11.14
C ASP A 132 0.69 29.44 -11.29
N LYS A 133 0.49 30.27 -12.32
CA LYS A 133 -0.82 30.80 -12.72
C LYS A 133 -1.54 29.79 -13.61
N ILE A 134 -2.77 29.46 -13.25
CA ILE A 134 -3.61 28.55 -14.01
C ILE A 134 -4.69 29.30 -14.82
N PRO A 135 -5.14 28.74 -15.96
CA PRO A 135 -6.28 29.28 -16.71
C PRO A 135 -7.53 29.35 -15.82
N GLY A 136 -8.21 30.50 -15.82
CA GLY A 136 -9.30 30.81 -14.87
C GLY A 136 -8.91 31.80 -13.76
N GLY A 137 -7.64 32.24 -13.72
CA GLY A 137 -7.18 33.32 -12.85
C GLY A 137 -6.76 32.90 -11.44
N GLY A 138 -6.61 31.60 -11.20
CA GLY A 138 -6.08 31.06 -9.94
C GLY A 138 -4.55 30.98 -9.93
N THR A 139 -3.97 30.98 -8.74
CA THR A 139 -2.55 30.66 -8.45
C THR A 139 -2.47 29.48 -7.51
N ILE A 140 -1.55 28.55 -7.77
CA ILE A 140 -1.33 27.39 -6.89
C ILE A 140 -0.60 27.87 -5.63
N GLU A 141 -1.23 27.72 -4.47
CA GLU A 141 -0.69 28.17 -3.18
C GLU A 141 -0.01 27.05 -2.40
N ASP A 142 -0.55 25.83 -2.46
CA ASP A 142 0.04 24.66 -1.77
C ASP A 142 -0.23 23.35 -2.53
N ILE A 143 0.75 22.45 -2.54
CA ILE A 143 0.68 21.13 -3.17
C ILE A 143 0.89 20.04 -2.12
N ARG A 144 -0.16 19.26 -1.85
CA ARG A 144 -0.17 18.14 -0.92
C ARG A 144 -0.44 16.82 -1.65
N ARG A 145 -0.12 15.69 -1.00
CA ARG A 145 -0.09 14.33 -1.60
C ARG A 145 -1.31 13.96 -2.45
N ASN A 146 -2.50 14.47 -2.15
CA ASN A 146 -3.74 14.19 -2.90
C ASN A 146 -4.62 15.46 -3.05
N GLN A 147 -4.04 16.63 -2.84
CA GLN A 147 -4.77 17.89 -2.73
C GLN A 147 -3.91 19.05 -3.23
N VAL A 148 -4.51 19.96 -3.99
CA VAL A 148 -3.89 21.24 -4.34
C VAL A 148 -4.80 22.36 -3.90
N ASP A 149 -4.23 23.38 -3.26
CA ASP A 149 -4.95 24.59 -2.89
C ASP A 149 -4.63 25.69 -3.89
N ILE A 150 -5.69 26.25 -4.48
CA ILE A 150 -5.63 27.26 -5.54
C ILE A 150 -6.27 28.53 -5.02
N ARG A 151 -5.52 29.62 -4.96
CA ARG A 151 -6.04 30.94 -4.65
C ARG A 151 -6.61 31.60 -5.91
N ASN A 152 -7.91 31.86 -5.92
CA ASN A 152 -8.58 32.54 -7.02
C ASN A 152 -8.33 34.06 -6.98
N ARG A 153 -8.70 34.75 -8.06
CA ARG A 153 -8.57 36.21 -8.20
C ARG A 153 -9.37 37.01 -7.16
N ASP A 154 -10.44 36.45 -6.61
CA ASP A 154 -11.26 37.03 -5.55
C ASP A 154 -10.70 36.77 -4.13
N GLN A 155 -9.47 36.25 -4.02
CA GLN A 155 -8.81 35.81 -2.79
C GLN A 155 -9.46 34.59 -2.12
N SER A 156 -10.44 33.92 -2.75
CA SER A 156 -10.98 32.66 -2.24
C SER A 156 -10.02 31.50 -2.49
N LEU A 157 -9.96 30.55 -1.54
CA LEU A 157 -9.14 29.35 -1.64
C LEU A 157 -9.99 28.19 -2.16
N THR A 158 -9.72 27.71 -3.37
CA THR A 158 -10.30 26.48 -3.92
C THR A 158 -9.35 25.32 -3.66
N THR A 159 -9.81 24.38 -2.85
CA THR A 159 -9.16 23.08 -2.69
C THR A 159 -9.64 22.13 -3.79
N LEU A 160 -8.73 21.61 -4.62
CA LEU A 160 -9.00 20.48 -5.50
C LEU A 160 -8.46 19.19 -4.88
N THR A 161 -9.27 18.14 -4.92
CA THR A 161 -8.88 16.79 -4.48
C THR A 161 -8.72 15.87 -5.67
N LEU A 162 -7.90 14.84 -5.52
CA LEU A 162 -7.57 13.92 -6.60
C LEU A 162 -8.84 13.33 -7.21
N HIS A 163 -8.99 13.44 -8.53
CA HIS A 163 -10.11 12.91 -9.29
C HIS A 163 -10.00 11.39 -9.36
N GLU A 164 -10.47 10.72 -8.33
CA GLU A 164 -10.67 9.28 -8.31
C GLU A 164 -11.99 8.97 -9.03
N LYS A 165 -11.93 8.12 -10.07
CA LYS A 165 -13.12 7.64 -10.77
C LYS A 165 -13.89 6.68 -9.84
N GLY A 166 -14.77 7.23 -8.99
CA GLY A 166 -15.70 6.50 -8.11
C GLY A 166 -15.33 6.55 -6.61
N PRO A 167 -16.31 6.52 -5.68
CA PRO A 167 -16.39 7.55 -4.65
C PRO A 167 -15.96 7.10 -3.25
N ALA A 168 -15.33 8.02 -2.51
CA ALA A 168 -15.47 8.08 -1.06
C ALA A 168 -15.81 9.53 -0.64
N PRO A 169 -17.07 9.85 -0.32
CA PRO A 169 -17.39 11.14 0.29
C PRO A 169 -16.83 11.15 1.72
N SER A 170 -15.80 11.97 1.96
CA SER A 170 -15.37 12.33 3.31
C SER A 170 -16.45 13.22 3.94
N ARG A 171 -17.40 12.59 4.64
CA ARG A 171 -18.39 13.30 5.44
C ARG A 171 -17.74 13.66 6.77
N ALA A 172 -17.58 14.95 6.98
CA ALA A 172 -17.19 15.54 8.26
C ALA A 172 -17.98 14.93 9.42
N VAL A 173 -17.26 14.57 10.48
CA VAL A 173 -17.82 14.04 11.73
C VAL A 173 -18.64 15.14 12.40
N LYS A 174 -19.96 15.03 12.34
CA LYS A 174 -20.87 15.64 13.32
C LYS A 174 -21.23 14.58 14.36
N PRO A 175 -20.98 14.80 15.65
CA PRO A 175 -21.48 13.91 16.68
C PRO A 175 -22.94 14.25 16.97
N ALA A 176 -23.81 13.24 16.85
CA ALA A 176 -25.05 13.02 17.62
C ALA A 176 -26.09 12.33 16.74
N ALA A 177 -26.37 11.07 17.10
CA ALA A 177 -27.67 10.64 17.62
C ALA A 177 -27.77 9.13 17.40
N ARG A 178 -27.89 8.38 18.50
CA ARG A 178 -28.45 7.04 18.47
C ARG A 178 -29.81 7.13 17.83
N VAL A 179 -29.95 6.55 16.64
CA VAL A 179 -31.25 6.15 16.10
C VAL A 179 -31.23 4.63 16.09
N ALA A 180 -31.83 4.05 17.13
CA ALA A 180 -32.37 2.71 17.03
C ALA A 180 -33.50 2.79 16.00
N GLY A 181 -33.36 2.05 14.90
CA GLY A 181 -34.28 2.11 13.77
C GLY A 181 -33.82 1.19 12.64
N ASP A 182 -34.06 -0.11 12.84
CA ASP A 182 -34.35 -1.11 11.82
C ASP A 182 -33.50 -1.09 10.53
N SER A 183 -32.21 -1.39 10.65
CA SER A 183 -31.52 -2.08 9.57
C SER A 183 -31.71 -3.57 9.81
N LYS A 184 -32.61 -4.24 9.07
CA LYS A 184 -32.56 -5.70 8.92
C LYS A 184 -31.09 -6.08 8.67
N GLU A 185 -30.48 -6.75 9.63
CA GLU A 185 -29.07 -7.10 9.57
C GLU A 185 -28.80 -7.87 8.27
N ALA A 186 -27.99 -7.25 7.41
CA ALA A 186 -27.61 -7.71 6.09
C ALA A 186 -27.08 -9.16 6.07
N VAL A 187 -26.46 -9.58 7.17
CA VAL A 187 -25.94 -10.92 7.46
C VAL A 187 -26.32 -11.23 8.91
N ARG A 188 -27.05 -12.32 9.14
CA ARG A 188 -27.44 -12.81 10.47
C ARG A 188 -26.85 -14.19 10.70
N GLU A 189 -26.22 -14.40 11.85
CA GLU A 189 -25.76 -15.72 12.27
C GLU A 189 -26.96 -16.51 12.81
N ILE A 190 -27.30 -17.63 12.18
CA ILE A 190 -28.49 -18.46 12.49
C ILE A 190 -28.11 -19.75 13.25
N GLY A 191 -26.82 -19.95 13.52
CA GLY A 191 -26.29 -21.07 14.30
C GLY A 191 -24.77 -21.08 14.26
N GLU A 192 -24.15 -22.04 14.96
CA GLU A 192 -22.70 -22.25 14.87
C GLU A 192 -22.31 -22.47 13.41
N ASN A 193 -21.48 -21.56 12.88
CA ASN A 193 -20.98 -21.61 11.51
C ASN A 193 -22.07 -21.56 10.41
N ARG A 194 -23.25 -21.01 10.71
CA ARG A 194 -24.32 -20.82 9.72
C ARG A 194 -24.77 -19.37 9.68
N TRP A 195 -24.82 -18.81 8.48
CA TRP A 195 -25.25 -17.44 8.27
C TRP A 195 -26.36 -17.34 7.22
N MET A 196 -27.33 -16.49 7.52
CA MET A 196 -28.37 -16.07 6.60
C MET A 196 -27.99 -14.70 6.03
N ILE A 197 -27.90 -14.62 4.71
CA ILE A 197 -27.51 -13.41 4.00
C ILE A 197 -28.72 -12.89 3.23
N SER A 198 -29.07 -11.62 3.44
CA SER A 198 -30.14 -10.98 2.68
C SER A 198 -29.77 -10.89 1.19
N ARG A 199 -30.76 -11.14 0.33
CA ARG A 199 -30.61 -11.03 -1.13
C ARG A 199 -30.14 -9.66 -1.60
N SER A 200 -30.58 -8.58 -0.94
CA SER A 200 -30.12 -7.21 -1.24
C SER A 200 -28.62 -7.04 -0.99
N THR A 201 -28.08 -7.72 0.03
CA THR A 201 -26.64 -7.71 0.31
C THR A 201 -25.89 -8.50 -0.75
N ILE A 202 -26.34 -9.70 -1.11
CA ILE A 202 -25.72 -10.47 -2.20
C ILE A 202 -25.76 -9.70 -3.53
N GLU A 203 -26.85 -8.99 -3.83
CA GLU A 203 -26.94 -8.24 -5.08
C GLU A 203 -25.94 -7.08 -5.14
N SER A 204 -25.82 -6.31 -4.05
CA SER A 204 -24.79 -5.25 -3.95
C SER A 204 -23.36 -5.78 -4.09
N VAL A 205 -23.15 -7.03 -3.68
CA VAL A 205 -21.87 -7.74 -3.80
C VAL A 205 -21.67 -8.23 -5.20
N ARG A 206 -22.69 -8.73 -5.89
CA ARG A 206 -22.59 -9.14 -7.29
C ARG A 206 -22.23 -7.96 -8.19
N GLU A 207 -22.85 -6.80 -7.96
CA GLU A 207 -22.55 -5.57 -8.70
C GLU A 207 -21.10 -5.10 -8.52
N ASN A 208 -20.53 -5.28 -7.31
CA ASN A 208 -19.18 -4.83 -6.97
C ASN A 208 -18.26 -5.97 -6.52
N PHE A 209 -18.42 -7.17 -7.10
CA PHE A 209 -17.82 -8.40 -6.56
C PHE A 209 -16.29 -8.39 -6.67
N ALA A 210 -15.77 -7.81 -7.76
CA ALA A 210 -14.35 -7.63 -7.96
C ALA A 210 -13.72 -6.74 -6.86
N ASP A 211 -14.42 -5.69 -6.44
CA ASP A 211 -13.95 -4.82 -5.36
C ASP A 211 -14.06 -5.51 -4.00
N GLN A 212 -15.11 -6.31 -3.76
CA GLN A 212 -15.21 -7.13 -2.55
C GLN A 212 -14.04 -8.12 -2.41
N LEU A 213 -13.57 -8.70 -3.51
CA LEU A 213 -12.41 -9.59 -3.51
C LEU A 213 -11.10 -8.84 -3.29
N ARG A 214 -10.95 -7.62 -3.79
CA ARG A 214 -9.78 -6.77 -3.49
C ARG A 214 -9.64 -6.46 -2.00
N LEU A 215 -10.73 -6.56 -1.24
CA LEU A 215 -10.72 -6.39 0.22
C LEU A 215 -10.06 -7.57 0.95
N ALA A 216 -9.76 -8.69 0.28
CA ALA A 216 -9.02 -9.80 0.85
C ALA A 216 -7.85 -10.22 -0.04
N HIS A 217 -6.68 -10.40 0.59
CA HIS A 217 -5.51 -10.96 -0.09
C HIS A 217 -5.37 -12.43 0.29
N MET A 218 -5.49 -13.29 -0.71
CA MET A 218 -5.36 -14.75 -0.58
C MET A 218 -4.11 -15.23 -1.30
N GLN A 219 -3.43 -16.21 -0.71
CA GLN A 219 -2.23 -16.83 -1.29
C GLN A 219 -2.41 -18.36 -1.36
N PRO A 220 -1.97 -19.03 -2.44
CA PRO A 220 -1.96 -20.48 -2.50
C PRO A 220 -1.15 -21.09 -1.35
N ARG A 221 -1.72 -22.10 -0.68
CA ARG A 221 -1.00 -22.92 0.30
C ARG A 221 -0.53 -24.20 -0.38
N THR A 222 0.78 -24.37 -0.51
CA THR A 222 1.37 -25.58 -1.11
C THR A 222 1.86 -26.53 -0.03
N VAL A 223 1.46 -27.80 -0.14
CA VAL A 223 1.90 -28.93 0.69
C VAL A 223 2.43 -30.01 -0.25
N ASP A 224 3.63 -30.53 -0.01
CA ASP A 224 4.28 -31.55 -0.85
C ASP A 224 4.34 -31.19 -2.35
N GLY A 225 4.53 -29.91 -2.66
CA GLY A 225 4.60 -29.41 -4.03
C GLY A 225 3.25 -29.28 -4.75
N LYS A 226 2.12 -29.53 -4.06
CA LYS A 226 0.76 -29.34 -4.58
C LYS A 226 0.00 -28.30 -3.77
N THR A 227 -0.81 -27.48 -4.43
CA THR A 227 -1.67 -26.52 -3.73
C THR A 227 -2.83 -27.27 -3.08
N ASP A 228 -3.03 -27.05 -1.77
CA ASP A 228 -4.05 -27.70 -0.94
C ASP A 228 -4.98 -26.66 -0.29
N GLY A 229 -5.25 -25.57 -1.02
CA GLY A 229 -6.14 -24.49 -0.60
C GLY A 229 -5.51 -23.10 -0.68
N PHE A 230 -6.26 -22.12 -0.18
CA PHE A 230 -5.89 -20.70 -0.20
C PHE A 230 -5.92 -20.09 1.19
N LEU A 231 -4.78 -19.55 1.63
CA LEU A 231 -4.62 -18.87 2.91
C LEU A 231 -5.07 -17.40 2.81
N ILE A 232 -5.94 -16.98 3.71
CA ILE A 232 -6.33 -15.57 3.87
C ILE A 232 -5.21 -14.82 4.63
N GLN A 233 -4.34 -14.14 3.88
CA GLN A 233 -3.22 -13.39 4.44
C GLN A 233 -3.67 -12.05 5.06
N ARG A 234 -4.60 -11.37 4.38
CA ARG A 234 -5.17 -10.08 4.82
C ARG A 234 -6.64 -10.01 4.45
N ILE A 235 -7.43 -9.38 5.32
CA ILE A 235 -8.86 -9.16 5.11
C ILE A 235 -9.24 -7.80 5.68
N ASN A 236 -10.00 -7.00 4.92
CA ASN A 236 -10.51 -5.72 5.40
C ASN A 236 -11.62 -5.95 6.42
N PRO A 237 -11.59 -5.32 7.62
CA PRO A 237 -12.65 -5.44 8.61
C PRO A 237 -14.05 -5.04 8.12
N ARG A 238 -14.13 -4.18 7.10
CA ARG A 238 -15.41 -3.78 6.49
C ARG A 238 -15.89 -4.72 5.39
N SER A 239 -15.07 -5.71 5.01
CA SER A 239 -15.44 -6.72 4.00
C SER A 239 -16.57 -7.60 4.52
N LEU A 240 -17.45 -8.02 3.62
CA LEU A 240 -18.46 -9.01 3.95
C LEU A 240 -17.88 -10.36 4.31
N LEU A 241 -16.68 -10.69 3.80
CA LEU A 241 -15.96 -11.92 4.18
C LEU A 241 -15.81 -12.02 5.71
N VAL A 242 -15.58 -10.90 6.40
CA VAL A 242 -15.52 -10.87 7.88
C VAL A 242 -16.90 -11.03 8.51
N LYS A 243 -17.93 -10.41 7.93
CA LYS A 243 -19.31 -10.49 8.43
C LYS A 243 -19.88 -11.90 8.33
N VAL A 244 -19.42 -12.66 7.33
CA VAL A 244 -19.77 -14.08 7.14
C VAL A 244 -18.82 -15.02 7.90
N GLY A 245 -18.00 -14.51 8.83
CA GLY A 245 -17.24 -15.32 9.76
C GLY A 245 -15.84 -15.76 9.31
N LEU A 246 -15.40 -15.41 8.10
CA LEU A 246 -14.02 -15.63 7.65
C LEU A 246 -13.06 -14.68 8.36
N ARG A 247 -11.86 -15.16 8.66
CA ARG A 247 -10.84 -14.45 9.43
C ARG A 247 -9.49 -14.57 8.77
N ARG A 248 -8.59 -13.65 9.14
CA ARG A 248 -7.18 -13.75 8.77
C ARG A 248 -6.58 -15.04 9.35
N GLY A 249 -5.82 -15.75 8.53
CA GLY A 249 -5.20 -17.03 8.91
C GLY A 249 -6.06 -18.26 8.64
N ASP A 250 -7.28 -18.08 8.12
CA ASP A 250 -8.10 -19.17 7.62
C ASP A 250 -7.52 -19.69 6.30
N VAL A 251 -7.56 -21.01 6.11
CA VAL A 251 -7.26 -21.64 4.83
C VAL A 251 -8.53 -22.21 4.25
N ILE A 252 -8.93 -21.72 3.08
CA ILE A 252 -10.08 -22.23 2.35
C ILE A 252 -9.63 -23.45 1.55
N ILE A 253 -10.24 -24.61 1.82
CA ILE A 253 -9.89 -25.89 1.19
C ILE A 253 -10.85 -26.16 0.03
N ASP A 254 -12.16 -26.04 0.30
CA ASP A 254 -13.22 -26.34 -0.67
C ASP A 254 -14.35 -25.30 -0.60
N VAL A 255 -14.99 -25.05 -1.73
CA VAL A 255 -16.20 -24.23 -1.84
C VAL A 255 -17.22 -24.97 -2.71
N ASN A 256 -18.43 -25.21 -2.20
CA ASN A 256 -19.48 -25.96 -2.89
C ASN A 256 -18.98 -27.30 -3.47
N ASN A 257 -18.22 -28.05 -2.66
CA ASN A 257 -17.60 -29.33 -3.03
C ASN A 257 -16.55 -29.24 -4.16
N ILE A 258 -16.11 -28.04 -4.53
CA ILE A 258 -14.98 -27.84 -5.44
C ILE A 258 -13.74 -27.55 -4.62
N LYS A 259 -12.74 -28.43 -4.76
CA LYS A 259 -11.43 -28.25 -4.17
C LYS A 259 -10.68 -27.09 -4.81
N LEU A 260 -10.14 -26.21 -3.98
CA LEU A 260 -9.36 -25.05 -4.42
C LEU A 260 -7.87 -25.38 -4.49
N ASP A 261 -7.49 -26.25 -5.44
CA ASP A 261 -6.12 -26.71 -5.68
C ASP A 261 -5.43 -26.01 -6.85
N SER A 262 -6.12 -25.14 -7.59
CA SER A 262 -5.54 -24.40 -8.70
C SER A 262 -6.22 -23.03 -8.92
N PRO A 263 -5.53 -22.07 -9.58
CA PRO A 263 -6.13 -20.79 -9.98
C PRO A 263 -7.37 -20.95 -10.87
N GLU A 264 -7.37 -21.94 -11.76
CA GLU A 264 -8.49 -22.24 -12.65
C GLU A 264 -9.73 -22.69 -11.86
N LYS A 265 -9.53 -23.52 -10.82
CA LYS A 265 -10.61 -23.91 -9.90
C LYS A 265 -11.15 -22.73 -9.11
N ALA A 266 -10.29 -21.81 -8.68
CA ALA A 266 -10.72 -20.58 -8.03
C ALA A 266 -11.62 -19.73 -8.94
N LEU A 267 -11.30 -19.62 -10.24
CA LEU A 267 -12.15 -18.94 -11.22
C LEU A 267 -13.49 -19.67 -11.44
N GLN A 268 -13.49 -21.01 -11.45
CA GLN A 268 -14.71 -21.80 -11.57
C GLN A 268 -15.65 -21.56 -10.38
N VAL A 269 -15.11 -21.64 -9.16
CA VAL A 269 -15.84 -21.34 -7.92
C VAL A 269 -16.38 -19.91 -7.96
N PHE A 270 -15.59 -18.95 -8.42
CA PHE A 270 -15.98 -17.56 -8.56
C PHE A 270 -17.25 -17.39 -9.41
N GLN A 271 -17.36 -18.08 -10.54
CA GLN A 271 -18.54 -18.00 -11.40
C GLN A 271 -19.77 -18.62 -10.72
N GLN A 272 -19.59 -19.74 -10.03
CA GLN A 272 -20.69 -20.41 -9.33
C GLN A 272 -21.23 -19.64 -8.14
N LEU A 273 -20.36 -19.00 -7.36
CA LEU A 273 -20.77 -18.17 -6.21
C LEU A 273 -21.69 -17.02 -6.62
N ARG A 274 -21.52 -16.50 -7.84
CA ARG A 274 -22.38 -15.44 -8.37
C ARG A 274 -23.82 -15.92 -8.55
N GLU A 275 -24.07 -17.18 -8.86
CA GLU A 275 -25.42 -17.70 -9.16
C GLU A 275 -26.00 -18.57 -8.04
N ALA A 276 -25.16 -19.01 -7.11
CA ALA A 276 -25.55 -19.86 -5.98
C ALA A 276 -26.59 -19.19 -5.07
N ARG A 277 -27.52 -20.00 -4.56
CA ARG A 277 -28.48 -19.62 -3.49
C ARG A 277 -28.05 -20.12 -2.11
N GLN A 278 -27.20 -21.13 -2.09
CA GLN A 278 -26.59 -21.70 -0.91
C GLN A 278 -25.11 -21.88 -1.19
N ILE A 279 -24.27 -21.55 -0.21
CA ILE A 279 -22.82 -21.66 -0.32
C ILE A 279 -22.33 -22.47 0.88
N SER A 280 -21.53 -23.50 0.64
CA SER A 280 -20.82 -24.26 1.66
C SER A 280 -19.32 -24.06 1.48
N VAL A 281 -18.60 -23.73 2.56
CA VAL A 281 -17.16 -23.45 2.53
C VAL A 281 -16.46 -24.26 3.60
N SER A 282 -15.53 -25.11 3.18
CA SER A 282 -14.62 -25.83 4.07
C SER A 282 -13.39 -24.98 4.37
N VAL A 283 -13.17 -24.68 5.65
CA VAL A 283 -12.09 -23.82 6.13
C VAL A 283 -11.27 -24.57 7.17
N GLU A 284 -9.95 -24.49 7.09
CA GLU A 284 -9.06 -24.89 8.17
C GLU A 284 -8.63 -23.65 8.95
N ARG A 285 -8.97 -23.62 10.25
CA ARG A 285 -8.59 -22.53 11.15
C ARG A 285 -7.69 -23.07 12.24
N LYS A 286 -6.45 -22.58 12.29
CA LYS A 286 -5.43 -23.05 13.26
C LYS A 286 -5.24 -24.58 13.24
N GLY A 287 -5.31 -25.19 12.06
CA GLY A 287 -5.19 -26.65 11.87
C GLY A 287 -6.45 -27.46 12.18
N GLN A 288 -7.57 -26.82 12.54
CA GLN A 288 -8.85 -27.50 12.76
C GLN A 288 -9.78 -27.29 11.56
N PRO A 289 -10.34 -28.36 10.97
CA PRO A 289 -11.32 -28.24 9.90
C PRO A 289 -12.66 -27.69 10.46
N MET A 290 -13.24 -26.75 9.73
CA MET A 290 -14.51 -26.09 9.99
C MET A 290 -15.30 -26.06 8.69
N SER A 291 -16.63 -26.19 8.77
CA SER A 291 -17.53 -26.03 7.63
C SER A 291 -18.45 -24.85 7.90
N PHE A 292 -18.54 -23.93 6.94
CA PHE A 292 -19.34 -22.73 7.00
C PHE A 292 -20.45 -22.81 5.96
N GLU A 293 -21.70 -22.65 6.39
CA GLU A 293 -22.87 -22.70 5.50
C GLU A 293 -23.54 -21.33 5.43
N TYR A 294 -23.84 -20.90 4.21
CA TYR A 294 -24.46 -19.61 3.91
C TYR A 294 -25.72 -19.84 3.10
N GLU A 295 -26.84 -19.32 3.59
CA GLU A 295 -28.13 -19.36 2.91
C GLU A 295 -28.55 -17.95 2.51
N ILE A 296 -29.02 -17.79 1.27
CA ILE A 296 -29.41 -16.50 0.70
C ILE A 296 -30.94 -16.40 0.68
N GLU A 297 -31.50 -15.41 1.39
CA GLU A 297 -32.94 -15.14 1.51
C GLU A 297 -33.38 -13.94 0.67
#